data_AF-K0Q354-F1
#
_entry.id   AF-K0Q354-F1
#
_cell.length_a   1.000
_cell.length_b   1.000
_cell.length_c   1.000
_cell.angle_alpha   90.00
_cell.angle_beta   90.00
_cell.angle_gamma   90.00
#
_symmetry.space_group_name_H-M   'P 1'
#
loop_
_entity.id
_entity.type
_entity.pdbx_description
1 polymer ?
#
loop_
_entity_poly.entity_id
_entity_poly.type
_entity_poly.pdbx_seq_one_letter_code
_entity_poly.pdbx_strand_id
1 'polypeptide(L)'
;MITKCLFGLFFAIVLPVAANAVDCPSAKTAKKGFLLRNSGAISEFRPAQGPLLAITNSFGGSDKQTIYSYGGLIDLSRFSNDERYAIYPLGGFEDAFFR
;
A
#
# COMPACT_ATOMS: atom_id res chain seq x y z
N MET A 1 -2.80 -52.02 32.39
CA MET A 1 -3.52 -50.72 32.56
C MET A 1 -2.64 -49.54 32.10
N ILE A 2 -2.04 -49.60 30.90
CA ILE A 2 -1.13 -48.56 30.36
C ILE A 2 -1.62 -48.13 28.97
N THR A 3 -2.92 -47.89 28.83
CA THR A 3 -3.53 -47.65 27.51
C THR A 3 -4.67 -46.65 27.58
N LYS A 4 -4.58 -45.65 28.47
CA LYS A 4 -5.59 -44.59 28.59
C LYS A 4 -5.04 -43.17 28.64
N CYS A 5 -3.72 -42.97 28.78
CA CYS A 5 -3.15 -41.61 28.83
C CYS A 5 -2.72 -41.06 27.46
N LEU A 6 -2.67 -41.88 26.40
CA LEU A 6 -2.17 -41.44 25.10
C LEU A 6 -3.23 -40.84 24.17
N PHE A 7 -4.49 -40.75 24.61
CA PHE A 7 -5.58 -40.23 23.78
C PHE A 7 -5.89 -38.75 24.04
N GLY A 8 -5.33 -38.15 25.10
CA GLY A 8 -5.62 -36.77 25.50
C GLY A 8 -4.72 -35.70 24.89
N LEU A 9 -3.63 -36.07 24.21
CA LEU A 9 -2.58 -35.13 23.80
C LEU A 9 -2.42 -34.99 22.28
N PHE A 10 -3.50 -35.15 21.51
CA PHE A 10 -3.49 -34.93 20.05
C PHE A 10 -4.56 -33.97 19.55
N PHE A 11 -5.30 -33.31 20.44
CA PHE A 11 -6.37 -32.36 20.06
C PHE A 11 -5.95 -30.88 20.08
N ALA A 12 -4.66 -30.58 20.17
CA ALA A 12 -4.12 -29.22 20.25
C ALA A 12 -3.43 -28.74 18.96
N ILE A 13 -3.56 -29.49 17.85
CA ILE A 13 -2.91 -29.13 16.59
C ILE A 13 -4.02 -28.95 15.54
N VAL A 14 -4.04 -27.78 14.92
CA VAL A 14 -4.93 -27.34 13.83
C VAL A 14 -6.29 -26.80 14.26
N LEU A 15 -6.31 -25.79 15.14
CA LEU A 15 -7.28 -24.71 14.94
C LEU A 15 -6.69 -23.80 13.86
N PRO A 16 -7.29 -23.70 12.66
CA PRO A 16 -6.92 -22.65 11.73
C PRO A 16 -7.30 -21.35 12.41
N VAL A 17 -6.31 -20.66 12.99
CA VAL A 17 -6.48 -19.27 13.37
C VAL A 17 -6.73 -18.56 12.05
N ALA A 18 -8.00 -18.34 11.73
CA ALA A 18 -8.41 -17.44 10.67
C ALA A 18 -7.85 -16.09 11.08
N ALA A 19 -6.65 -15.77 10.59
CA ALA A 19 -6.12 -14.44 10.65
C ALA A 19 -7.08 -13.60 9.83
N ASN A 20 -8.00 -12.93 10.51
CA ASN A 20 -8.80 -11.86 9.91
C ASN A 20 -7.81 -10.73 9.63
N ALA A 21 -7.06 -10.86 8.53
CA ALA A 21 -6.30 -9.76 7.99
C ALA A 21 -7.33 -8.69 7.64
N VAL A 22 -7.35 -7.62 8.42
CA VAL A 22 -8.11 -6.43 8.06
C VAL A 22 -7.64 -6.03 6.67
N ASP A 23 -8.58 -5.75 5.76
CA ASP A 23 -8.25 -5.35 4.38
C ASP A 23 -7.18 -4.26 4.41
N CYS A 24 -6.13 -4.43 3.58
CA CYS A 24 -5.07 -3.44 3.49
C CYS A 24 -5.67 -2.06 3.18
N PRO A 25 -5.24 -1.00 3.89
CA PRO A 25 -5.71 0.35 3.60
C PRO A 25 -5.38 0.68 2.15
N SER A 26 -6.42 1.00 1.39
CA SER A 26 -6.32 1.41 -0.01
C SER A 26 -6.84 2.84 -0.15
N ALA A 27 -6.59 3.46 -1.30
CA ALA A 27 -7.17 4.77 -1.62
C ALA A 27 -8.71 4.78 -1.49
N LYS A 28 -9.37 3.62 -1.64
CA LYS A 28 -10.83 3.48 -1.50
C LYS A 28 -11.30 3.54 -0.05
N THR A 29 -10.53 2.97 0.89
CA THR A 29 -10.91 2.90 2.32
C THR A 29 -10.38 4.10 3.10
N ALA A 30 -9.25 4.67 2.68
CA ALA A 30 -8.59 5.79 3.31
C ALA A 30 -9.00 7.14 2.69
N LYS A 31 -10.23 7.60 2.97
CA LYS A 31 -10.80 8.85 2.38
C LYS A 31 -9.92 10.10 2.56
N LYS A 32 -9.09 10.14 3.60
CA LYS A 32 -8.17 11.26 3.88
C LYS A 32 -6.72 10.94 3.49
N GLY A 33 -6.48 9.77 2.90
CA GLY A 33 -5.15 9.23 2.68
C GLY A 33 -4.65 8.33 3.80
N PHE A 34 -3.45 7.76 3.59
CA PHE A 34 -2.77 6.88 4.53
C PHE A 34 -1.25 7.09 4.48
N LEU A 35 -0.57 6.64 5.51
CA LEU A 35 0.89 6.71 5.63
C LEU A 35 1.46 5.29 5.62
N LEU A 36 2.47 5.06 4.79
CA LEU A 36 3.34 3.90 4.89
C LEU A 36 4.65 4.35 5.55
N ARG A 37 5.00 3.71 6.66
CA ARG A 37 6.23 4.00 7.40
C ARG A 37 7.11 2.76 7.41
N ASN A 38 8.36 2.94 7.03
CA ASN A 38 9.44 1.99 7.23
C ASN A 38 10.57 2.67 8.05
N SER A 39 11.56 1.93 8.51
CA SER A 39 12.64 2.36 9.41
C SER A 39 13.48 3.56 8.94
N GLY A 40 13.34 4.00 7.70
CA GLY A 40 14.00 5.20 7.16
C GLY A 40 13.19 5.98 6.14
N ALA A 41 11.91 5.64 5.93
CA ALA A 41 11.08 6.27 4.92
C ALA A 41 9.63 6.44 5.38
N ILE A 42 9.04 7.56 5.02
CA ILE A 42 7.61 7.84 5.18
C ILE A 42 7.04 8.19 3.81
N SER A 43 6.05 7.44 3.37
CA SER A 43 5.29 7.70 2.15
C SER A 43 3.86 8.05 2.52
N GLU A 44 3.46 9.28 2.27
CA GLU A 44 2.11 9.77 2.48
C GLU A 44 1.31 9.74 1.19
N PHE A 45 0.22 8.98 1.17
CA PHE A 45 -0.69 8.86 0.05
C PHE A 45 -1.94 9.69 0.34
N ARG A 46 -2.26 10.66 -0.51
CA ARG A 46 -3.47 11.49 -0.40
C ARG A 46 -4.26 11.49 -1.70
N PRO A 47 -5.60 11.49 -1.64
CA PRO A 47 -6.41 11.72 -2.82
C PRO A 47 -6.12 13.12 -3.39
N ALA A 48 -5.99 13.20 -4.71
CA ALA A 48 -5.94 14.44 -5.46
C ALA A 48 -7.24 14.62 -6.24
N GLN A 49 -7.18 14.75 -7.57
CA GLN A 49 -8.37 14.87 -8.43
C GLN A 49 -8.68 13.56 -9.14
N GLY A 50 -9.92 13.10 -9.02
CA GLY A 50 -10.37 11.85 -9.67
C GLY A 50 -9.52 10.64 -9.26
N PRO A 51 -9.01 9.84 -10.20
CA PRO A 51 -8.17 8.66 -9.90
C PRO A 51 -6.73 9.01 -9.51
N LEU A 52 -6.38 10.30 -9.41
CA LEU A 52 -5.03 10.72 -9.06
C LEU A 52 -4.79 10.68 -7.55
N LEU A 53 -3.61 10.19 -7.18
CA LEU A 53 -3.07 10.19 -5.83
C LEU A 53 -1.83 11.06 -5.80
N ALA A 54 -1.74 11.93 -4.80
CA ALA A 54 -0.51 12.62 -4.45
C ALA A 54 0.25 11.77 -3.42
N ILE A 55 1.49 11.43 -3.72
CA ILE A 55 2.37 10.61 -2.90
C ILE A 55 3.54 11.49 -2.47
N THR A 56 3.70 11.73 -1.17
CA THR A 56 4.85 12.47 -0.63
C THR A 56 5.78 11.52 0.11
N ASN A 57 6.97 11.31 -0.44
CA ASN A 57 8.01 10.49 0.15
C ASN A 57 9.00 11.37 0.92
N SER A 58 9.42 10.89 2.10
CA SER A 58 10.46 11.49 2.96
C SER A 58 11.43 10.39 3.37
N PHE A 59 12.73 10.59 3.14
CA PHE A 59 13.76 9.56 3.32
C PHE A 59 14.83 10.00 4.34
N GLY A 60 14.52 9.97 5.64
CA GLY A 60 15.47 10.21 6.74
C GLY A 60 16.16 11.59 6.83
N GLY A 61 16.31 12.31 5.72
CA GLY A 61 16.84 13.67 5.60
C GLY A 61 15.75 14.70 5.29
N SER A 62 16.17 15.90 4.88
CA SER A 62 15.27 17.03 4.58
C SER A 62 14.54 16.90 3.24
N ASP A 63 15.04 16.06 2.34
CA ASP A 63 14.53 16.00 0.98
C ASP A 63 13.21 15.24 0.93
N LYS A 64 12.24 15.90 0.31
CA LYS A 64 10.93 15.33 0.02
C LYS A 64 10.75 15.21 -1.48
N GLN A 65 10.02 14.17 -1.86
CA GLN A 65 9.64 13.93 -3.23
C GLN A 65 8.12 13.84 -3.29
N THR A 66 7.51 14.63 -4.16
CA THR A 66 6.07 14.56 -4.44
C THR A 66 5.86 13.92 -5.80
N ILE A 67 5.03 12.89 -5.85
CA ILE A 67 4.65 12.15 -7.05
C ILE A 67 3.14 12.26 -7.22
N TYR A 68 2.67 12.57 -8.43
CA TYR A 68 1.27 12.40 -8.78
C TYR A 68 1.12 11.12 -9.59
N SER A 69 0.34 10.18 -9.07
CA SER A 69 0.20 8.84 -9.63
C SER A 69 -1.26 8.53 -9.96
N TYR A 70 -1.50 7.92 -11.12
CA TYR A 70 -2.82 7.42 -11.52
C TYR A 70 -3.09 6.08 -10.84
N GLY A 71 -4.13 6.02 -10.00
CA GLY A 71 -4.48 4.84 -9.21
C GLY A 71 -3.40 4.40 -8.21
N GLY A 72 -2.30 5.15 -8.07
CA GLY A 72 -1.15 4.78 -7.25
C GLY A 72 -0.22 3.78 -7.94
N LEU A 73 -0.42 3.54 -9.24
CA LEU A 73 0.30 2.54 -10.03
C LEU A 73 1.22 3.18 -11.06
N ILE A 74 0.83 4.33 -11.62
CA ILE A 74 1.53 4.97 -12.74
C ILE A 74 1.89 6.40 -12.37
N ASP A 75 3.18 6.66 -12.21
CA ASP A 75 3.69 7.99 -11.90
C ASP A 75 3.56 8.90 -13.13
N LEU A 76 2.68 9.90 -13.05
CA LEU A 76 2.48 10.89 -14.10
C LEU A 76 3.40 12.09 -13.94
N SER A 77 3.76 12.45 -12.71
CA SER A 77 4.75 13.49 -12.50
C SER A 77 5.46 13.28 -11.19
N ARG A 78 6.68 13.81 -11.13
CA ARG A 78 7.55 13.75 -9.96
C ARG A 78 8.25 15.08 -9.79
N PHE A 79 8.32 15.52 -8.55
CA PHE A 79 8.99 16.74 -8.14
C PHE A 79 9.83 16.43 -6.91
N SER A 80 11.13 16.66 -7.01
CA SER A 80 12.07 16.72 -5.91
C SER A 80 13.02 17.91 -6.10
N ASN A 81 14.03 18.01 -5.23
CA ASN A 81 15.10 19.00 -5.38
C ASN A 81 15.96 18.73 -6.63
N ASP A 82 16.20 17.45 -6.95
CA ASP A 82 17.12 17.04 -8.01
C ASP A 82 16.43 16.60 -9.31
N GLU A 83 15.15 16.24 -9.26
CA GLU A 83 14.42 15.65 -10.38
C GLU A 83 13.04 16.26 -10.54
N ARG A 84 12.69 16.64 -11.78
CA ARG A 84 11.36 17.11 -12.15
C ARG A 84 10.97 16.56 -13.51
N TYR A 85 9.87 15.83 -13.58
CA TYR A 85 9.30 15.37 -14.85
C TYR A 85 7.78 15.31 -14.81
N ALA A 86 7.19 15.33 -16.01
CA ALA A 86 5.78 15.06 -16.23
C ALA A 86 5.61 14.21 -17.49
N ILE A 87 4.78 13.17 -17.39
CA ILE A 87 4.36 12.26 -18.44
C ILE A 87 2.91 12.59 -18.75
N TYR A 88 2.65 13.02 -19.98
CA TYR A 88 1.30 13.22 -20.49
C TYR A 88 0.88 11.99 -21.28
N PRO A 89 0.02 11.11 -20.73
CA PRO A 89 -0.54 10.02 -21.51
C PRO A 89 -1.39 10.58 -22.66
N LEU A 90 -1.19 10.03 -23.85
CA LEU A 90 -2.00 10.39 -25.01
C LEU A 90 -3.32 9.58 -25.07
N GLY A 91 -3.51 8.61 -24.17
CA GLY A 91 -4.73 7.78 -24.05
C GLY A 91 -4.43 6.41 -23.43
N GLY A 92 -5.48 5.59 -23.26
CA GLY A 92 -5.37 4.14 -22.97
C GLY A 92 -5.15 3.72 -21.52
N PHE A 93 -5.14 4.63 -20.54
CA PHE A 93 -4.95 4.24 -19.14
C PHE A 93 -6.14 3.49 -18.54
N GLU A 94 -7.36 3.80 -18.98
CA GLU A 94 -8.56 3.10 -18.52
C GLU A 94 -8.59 1.66 -19.06
N ASP A 95 -8.26 1.49 -20.35
CA ASP A 95 -8.27 0.20 -21.03
C ASP A 95 -7.15 -0.75 -20.57
N ALA A 96 -5.99 -0.20 -20.19
CA ALA A 96 -4.80 -0.97 -19.82
C ALA A 96 -4.80 -1.49 -18.37
N PHE A 97 -5.54 -0.84 -17.45
CA PHE A 97 -5.43 -1.12 -16.01
C PHE A 97 -6.75 -1.50 -15.32
N PHE A 98 -7.91 -1.26 -15.93
CA PHE A 98 -9.21 -1.56 -15.32
C PHE A 98 -9.98 -2.71 -16.00
N ARG A 99 -9.26 -3.63 -16.66
CA ARG A 99 -9.87 -4.84 -17.22
C ARG A 99 -9.99 -5.96 -16.19
#